data_AF-A0A3B9YIV1-F1
#
_entry.id   AF-A0A3B9YIV1-F1
#
_cell.length_a   1.000
_cell.length_b   1.000
_cell.length_c   1.000
_cell.angle_alpha   90.00
_cell.angle_beta   90.00
_cell.angle_gamma   90.00
#
_symmetry.space_group_name_H-M   'P 1'
#
loop_
_entity.id
_entity.type
_entity.pdbx_description
1 polymer ?
#
loop_
_entity_poly.entity_id
_entity_poly.type
_entity_poly.pdbx_seq_one_letter_code
_entity_poly.pdbx_strand_id
1 'polypeptide(L)'
;MRLLLLAMLCAPAWAAPKTLPVGPQARWTPPAGFLDEARTACLGAVKDQAGCFAKRMRKAGAPEAAAAFAARLPQPGWLSEYRTLGERIGAAYAVYPFRANENSVCLLVNGTPPRIDIDEDALKPGELESDPDFVLLPSSGAAPALWPGDRTYKAPLSIQSSPAGGERLVFLYRLSAGCRACTDVGAAWIGFDFDRKGRFQGRRLLRVDPLGAFTDPAAPLRAKVGGEVRVRLPSDQASGSRWKLEGQPDWTLLRQTASDYLPPSGRQASGMEVWAFQALKSGTTELRFRYERILEPDKDAEAKTALFRVEVSG
;
A
#
# COMPACT_ATOMS: atom_id res chain seq x y z
N MET A 1 -44.82 0.99 62.39
CA MET A 1 -44.14 -0.02 61.54
C MET A 1 -44.56 0.20 60.10
N ARG A 2 -43.78 0.96 59.32
CA ARG A 2 -43.98 1.18 57.88
C ARG A 2 -42.64 0.88 57.20
N LEU A 3 -42.56 -0.24 56.49
CA LEU A 3 -41.44 -0.58 55.62
C LEU A 3 -41.53 0.29 54.35
N LEU A 4 -40.50 1.11 54.10
CA LEU A 4 -40.28 1.74 52.80
C LEU A 4 -39.33 0.84 52.00
N LEU A 5 -39.86 0.17 50.98
CA LEU A 5 -39.04 -0.47 49.94
C LEU A 5 -38.48 0.62 49.02
N LEU A 6 -37.16 0.79 49.00
CA LEU A 6 -36.47 1.50 47.91
C LEU A 6 -36.39 0.56 46.70
N ALA A 7 -37.14 0.87 45.65
CA ALA A 7 -36.92 0.26 44.34
C ALA A 7 -35.69 0.91 43.69
N MET A 8 -34.58 0.17 43.62
CA MET A 8 -33.45 0.52 42.77
C MET A 8 -33.86 0.36 41.30
N LEU A 9 -34.05 1.49 40.62
CA LEU A 9 -34.17 1.54 39.16
C LEU A 9 -32.77 1.34 38.56
N CYS A 10 -32.54 0.19 37.94
CA CYS A 10 -31.41 -0.01 37.02
C CYS A 10 -31.56 0.95 35.84
N ALA A 11 -30.70 1.97 35.76
CA ALA A 11 -30.56 2.75 34.54
C ALA A 11 -30.03 1.84 33.41
N PRO A 12 -30.62 1.86 32.21
CA PRO A 12 -30.09 1.08 31.09
C PRO A 12 -28.70 1.58 30.73
N ALA A 13 -27.74 0.67 30.68
CA ALA A 13 -26.39 0.97 30.19
C ALA A 13 -26.51 1.48 28.74
N TRP A 14 -26.20 2.76 28.53
CA TRP A 14 -26.14 3.35 27.19
C TRP A 14 -24.99 2.66 26.44
N ALA A 15 -25.32 1.76 25.52
CA ALA A 15 -24.34 1.25 24.58
C ALA A 15 -23.84 2.44 23.75
N ALA A 16 -22.52 2.65 23.73
CA ALA A 16 -21.90 3.64 22.86
C ALA A 16 -22.37 3.38 21.40
N PRO A 17 -22.74 4.41 20.63
CA PRO A 17 -23.22 4.23 19.28
C PRO A 17 -22.16 3.49 18.47
N LYS A 18 -22.52 2.33 17.92
CA LYS A 18 -21.64 1.58 17.01
C LYS A 18 -21.31 2.49 15.85
N THR A 19 -20.03 2.86 15.72
CA THR A 19 -19.54 3.66 14.60
C THR A 19 -19.89 2.94 13.30
N LEU A 20 -20.67 3.59 12.43
CA LEU A 20 -21.04 3.02 11.15
C LEU A 20 -19.78 2.73 10.32
N PRO A 21 -19.70 1.56 9.66
CA PRO A 21 -18.66 1.28 8.68
C PRO A 21 -18.62 2.38 7.61
N VAL A 22 -17.40 2.76 7.23
CA VAL A 22 -17.16 3.65 6.10
C VAL A 22 -17.38 2.87 4.82
N GLY A 23 -18.14 3.43 3.89
CA GLY A 23 -18.41 2.82 2.60
C GLY A 23 -18.61 3.87 1.51
N PRO A 24 -18.96 3.46 0.28
CA PRO A 24 -19.09 4.38 -0.86
C PRO A 24 -20.12 5.49 -0.66
N GLN A 25 -21.11 5.29 0.22
CA GLN A 25 -22.13 6.27 0.61
C GLN A 25 -21.58 7.47 1.39
N ALA A 26 -20.37 7.37 1.93
CA ALA A 26 -19.70 8.48 2.61
C ALA A 26 -18.98 9.43 1.63
N ARG A 27 -18.96 9.10 0.33
CA ARG A 27 -18.34 9.94 -0.69
C ARG A 27 -19.13 11.22 -0.87
N TRP A 28 -18.42 12.33 -1.08
CA TRP A 28 -19.05 13.61 -1.38
C TRP A 28 -18.16 14.47 -2.28
N THR A 29 -18.79 15.28 -3.12
CA THR A 29 -18.12 16.31 -3.92
C THR A 29 -18.61 17.65 -3.43
N PRO A 30 -17.73 18.50 -2.87
CA PRO A 30 -18.13 19.82 -2.42
C PRO A 30 -18.69 20.67 -3.56
N PRO A 31 -19.80 21.41 -3.35
CA PRO A 31 -20.28 22.36 -4.35
C PRO A 31 -19.31 23.55 -4.46
N ALA A 32 -19.43 24.31 -5.56
CA ALA A 32 -18.62 25.51 -5.77
C ALA A 32 -18.75 26.50 -4.60
N GLY A 33 -17.65 27.13 -4.21
CA GLY A 33 -17.60 28.09 -3.10
C GLY A 33 -17.66 27.48 -1.69
N PHE A 34 -17.90 26.17 -1.55
CA PHE A 34 -17.99 25.52 -0.23
C PHE A 34 -16.69 25.65 0.57
N LEU A 35 -15.53 25.48 -0.07
CA LEU A 35 -14.25 25.48 0.65
C LEU A 35 -13.92 26.85 1.25
N ASP A 36 -14.29 27.94 0.58
CA ASP A 36 -14.08 29.30 1.10
C ASP A 36 -15.02 29.60 2.27
N GLU A 37 -16.28 29.17 2.18
CA GLU A 37 -17.25 29.25 3.27
C GLU A 37 -16.78 28.45 4.49
N ALA A 38 -16.42 27.18 4.27
CA ALA A 38 -15.98 26.28 5.32
C ALA A 38 -14.65 26.73 5.95
N ARG A 39 -13.72 27.28 5.14
CA ARG A 39 -12.48 27.89 5.63
C ARG A 39 -12.79 29.03 6.59
N THR A 40 -13.60 29.99 6.15
CA THR A 40 -13.97 31.17 6.96
C THR A 40 -14.71 30.76 8.23
N ALA A 41 -15.56 29.74 8.15
CA ALA A 41 -16.39 29.31 9.26
C ALA A 41 -15.67 28.42 10.29
N CYS A 42 -14.70 27.62 9.86
CA CYS A 42 -14.15 26.52 10.67
C CYS A 42 -12.65 26.61 10.93
N LEU A 43 -11.88 27.40 10.15
CA LEU A 43 -10.47 27.63 10.43
C LEU A 43 -10.32 28.88 11.31
N GLY A 44 -9.88 28.69 12.55
CA GLY A 44 -9.77 29.73 13.58
C GLY A 44 -9.69 29.12 14.98
N ALA A 45 -10.10 29.87 16.02
CA ALA A 45 -10.11 29.43 17.44
C ALA A 45 -11.19 28.37 17.77
N VAL A 46 -11.63 27.59 16.78
CA VAL A 46 -12.57 26.49 16.95
C VAL A 46 -11.80 25.25 17.39
N LYS A 47 -12.11 24.72 18.59
CA LYS A 47 -11.46 23.51 19.12
C LYS A 47 -11.72 22.26 18.27
N ASP A 48 -12.94 22.13 17.72
CA ASP A 48 -13.36 21.00 16.89
C ASP A 48 -13.59 21.44 15.43
N GLN A 49 -12.48 21.57 14.69
CA GLN A 49 -12.52 22.01 13.30
C GLN A 49 -13.17 20.95 12.39
N ALA A 50 -12.92 19.66 12.63
CA ALA A 50 -13.50 18.57 11.85
C ALA A 50 -15.02 18.47 12.05
N GLY A 51 -15.52 18.60 13.28
CA GLY A 51 -16.94 18.65 13.57
C GLY A 51 -17.61 19.92 13.04
N CYS A 52 -16.94 21.08 13.07
CA CYS A 52 -17.42 22.28 12.38
C CYS A 52 -17.58 22.04 10.87
N PHE A 53 -16.54 21.49 10.22
CA PHE A 53 -16.56 21.19 8.80
C PHE A 53 -17.68 20.22 8.44
N ALA A 54 -17.87 19.16 9.21
CA ALA A 54 -18.97 18.20 9.03
C ALA A 54 -20.36 18.86 9.16
N LYS A 55 -20.54 19.85 10.05
CA LYS A 55 -21.80 20.61 10.13
C LYS A 55 -22.01 21.46 8.87
N ARG A 56 -20.96 22.08 8.33
CA ARG A 56 -21.02 22.81 7.05
C ARG A 56 -21.35 21.89 5.89
N MET A 57 -20.76 20.69 5.85
CA MET A 57 -21.10 19.67 4.86
C MET A 57 -22.59 19.32 4.87
N ARG A 58 -23.18 19.08 6.05
CA ARG A 58 -24.64 18.82 6.17
C ARG A 58 -25.47 19.97 5.63
N LYS A 59 -25.11 21.21 5.98
CA LYS A 59 -25.80 22.41 5.49
C LYS A 59 -25.70 22.57 3.98
N ALA A 60 -24.59 22.11 3.39
CA ALA A 60 -24.35 22.09 1.95
C ALA A 60 -24.96 20.87 1.22
N GLY A 61 -25.79 20.07 1.90
CA GLY A 61 -26.49 18.92 1.30
C GLY A 61 -25.65 17.64 1.19
N ALA A 62 -24.54 17.53 1.92
CA ALA A 62 -23.79 16.28 1.98
C ALA A 62 -24.62 15.14 2.60
N PRO A 63 -24.50 13.89 2.12
CA PRO A 63 -25.10 12.74 2.77
C PRO A 63 -24.64 12.62 4.23
N GLU A 64 -25.51 12.15 5.13
CA GLU A 64 -25.16 12.02 6.56
C GLU A 64 -23.94 11.10 6.75
N ALA A 65 -23.79 10.05 5.95
CA ALA A 65 -22.61 9.20 5.99
C ALA A 65 -21.32 9.96 5.65
N ALA A 66 -21.37 10.94 4.74
CA ALA A 66 -20.22 11.76 4.38
C ALA A 66 -19.84 12.73 5.51
N ALA A 67 -20.84 13.39 6.10
CA ALA A 67 -20.62 14.26 7.25
C ALA A 67 -20.15 13.49 8.49
N ALA A 68 -20.68 12.29 8.74
CA ALA A 68 -20.26 11.42 9.83
C ALA A 68 -18.83 10.88 9.62
N PHE A 69 -18.41 10.63 8.38
CA PHE A 69 -17.01 10.35 8.07
C PHE A 69 -16.12 11.56 8.36
N ALA A 70 -16.47 12.74 7.83
CA ALA A 70 -15.72 13.98 8.03
C ALA A 70 -15.52 14.34 9.51
N ALA A 71 -16.55 14.18 10.34
CA ALA A 71 -16.49 14.45 11.78
C ALA A 71 -15.51 13.54 12.53
N ARG A 72 -15.13 12.39 11.97
CA ARG A 72 -14.17 11.45 12.57
C ARG A 72 -12.73 11.71 12.14
N LEU A 73 -12.51 12.58 11.16
CA LEU A 73 -11.18 12.93 10.68
C LEU A 73 -10.44 13.81 11.71
N PRO A 74 -9.09 13.76 11.75
CA PRO A 74 -8.32 14.58 12.69
C PRO A 74 -8.34 16.08 12.36
N GLN A 75 -8.77 16.43 11.14
CA GLN A 75 -8.85 17.79 10.64
C GLN A 75 -9.95 17.89 9.56
N PRO A 76 -10.38 19.10 9.17
CA PRO A 76 -11.39 19.29 8.13
C PRO A 76 -11.06 18.53 6.85
N GLY A 77 -12.02 17.75 6.35
CA GLY A 77 -11.85 16.96 5.14
C GLY A 77 -13.08 16.13 4.80
N TRP A 78 -13.05 15.46 3.66
CA TRP A 78 -14.13 14.59 3.19
C TRP A 78 -13.59 13.38 2.43
N LEU A 79 -14.45 12.38 2.21
CA LEU A 79 -14.14 11.22 1.39
C LEU A 79 -14.37 11.54 -0.09
N SER A 80 -13.31 11.53 -0.91
CA SER A 80 -13.42 11.73 -2.35
C SER A 80 -13.63 10.41 -3.11
N GLU A 81 -13.04 9.32 -2.62
CA GLU A 81 -13.10 8.01 -3.24
C GLU A 81 -13.09 6.90 -2.17
N TYR A 82 -13.76 5.78 -2.43
CA TYR A 82 -13.76 4.59 -1.57
C TYR A 82 -13.53 3.35 -2.41
N ARG A 83 -12.73 2.41 -1.91
CA ARG A 83 -12.51 1.08 -2.48
C ARG A 83 -12.67 0.02 -1.41
N THR A 84 -13.42 -1.03 -1.71
CA THR A 84 -13.44 -2.24 -0.87
C THR A 84 -12.12 -2.99 -1.05
N LEU A 85 -11.47 -3.36 0.06
CA LEU A 85 -10.20 -4.11 0.08
C LEU A 85 -10.38 -5.41 0.87
N GLY A 86 -10.23 -6.54 0.18
CA GLY A 86 -10.46 -7.83 0.84
C GLY A 86 -11.88 -7.94 1.39
N GLU A 87 -12.05 -8.69 2.47
CA GLU A 87 -13.39 -8.94 3.04
C GLU A 87 -13.86 -7.87 4.03
N ARG A 88 -12.94 -7.26 4.79
CA ARG A 88 -13.28 -6.39 5.93
C ARG A 88 -12.74 -4.97 5.83
N ILE A 89 -11.65 -4.78 5.11
CA ILE A 89 -10.94 -3.50 5.09
C ILE A 89 -11.44 -2.65 3.91
N GLY A 90 -11.50 -1.34 4.08
CA GLY A 90 -11.73 -0.41 2.99
C GLY A 90 -10.53 0.50 2.81
N ALA A 91 -10.29 1.00 1.61
CA ALA A 91 -9.46 2.18 1.36
C ALA A 91 -10.36 3.39 1.16
N ALA A 92 -10.20 4.39 2.04
CA ALA A 92 -10.87 5.67 1.98
C ALA A 92 -9.85 6.74 1.55
N TYR A 93 -10.03 7.30 0.35
CA TYR A 93 -9.21 8.42 -0.11
C TYR A 93 -9.85 9.71 0.36
N ALA A 94 -9.28 10.31 1.40
CA ALA A 94 -9.79 11.54 1.97
C ALA A 94 -9.02 12.74 1.44
N VAL A 95 -9.71 13.87 1.30
CA VAL A 95 -9.11 15.16 0.96
C VAL A 95 -9.14 16.06 2.18
N TYR A 96 -7.98 16.61 2.54
CA TYR A 96 -7.79 17.65 3.55
C TYR A 96 -7.49 18.97 2.82
N PRO A 97 -8.50 19.80 2.53
CA PRO A 97 -8.36 20.94 1.60
C PRO A 97 -7.49 22.09 2.13
N PHE A 98 -7.11 22.05 3.40
CA PHE A 98 -6.41 23.13 4.09
C PHE A 98 -4.99 22.76 4.50
N ARG A 99 -4.49 21.59 4.09
CA ARG A 99 -3.07 21.25 4.22
C ARG A 99 -2.26 22.05 3.20
N ALA A 100 -1.00 22.31 3.53
CA ALA A 100 -0.10 23.11 2.68
C ALA A 100 0.58 22.29 1.57
N ASN A 101 0.79 20.99 1.80
CA ASN A 101 1.69 20.16 0.97
C ASN A 101 0.96 18.98 0.32
N GLU A 102 0.42 18.06 1.12
CA GLU A 102 -0.28 16.86 0.64
C GLU A 102 -1.72 16.88 1.13
N ASN A 103 -2.65 17.10 0.18
CA ASN A 103 -4.06 17.27 0.47
C ASN A 103 -4.84 15.97 0.32
N SER A 104 -4.25 14.91 -0.23
CA SER A 104 -4.91 13.61 -0.38
C SER A 104 -4.23 12.56 0.50
N VAL A 105 -5.02 11.76 1.21
CA VAL A 105 -4.52 10.62 1.98
C VAL A 105 -5.27 9.35 1.62
N CYS A 106 -4.64 8.20 1.77
CA CYS A 106 -5.33 6.91 1.78
C CYS A 106 -5.42 6.42 3.22
N LEU A 107 -6.63 6.13 3.65
CA LEU A 107 -6.93 5.62 4.98
C LEU A 107 -7.44 4.18 4.85
N LEU A 108 -6.81 3.24 5.54
CA LEU A 108 -7.42 1.93 5.75
C LEU A 108 -8.50 2.07 6.83
N VAL A 109 -9.73 1.68 6.50
CA VAL A 109 -10.92 1.86 7.33
C VAL A 109 -11.63 0.53 7.58
N ASN A 110 -12.56 0.53 8.54
CA ASN A 110 -13.39 -0.62 8.97
C ASN A 110 -12.65 -1.74 9.73
N GLY A 111 -11.34 -1.62 9.90
CA GLY A 111 -10.55 -2.47 10.78
C GLY A 111 -10.59 -2.03 12.25
N THR A 112 -9.67 -2.58 13.05
CA THR A 112 -9.34 -2.10 14.40
C THR A 112 -7.84 -1.78 14.44
N PRO A 113 -7.41 -0.50 14.63
CA PRO A 113 -8.25 0.67 14.84
C PRO A 113 -9.14 1.02 13.62
N PRO A 114 -10.22 1.82 13.81
CA PRO A 114 -11.20 2.10 12.75
C PRO A 114 -10.65 2.89 11.56
N ARG A 115 -9.46 3.48 11.72
CA ARG A 115 -8.71 4.20 10.70
C ARG A 115 -7.22 3.99 10.91
N ILE A 116 -6.49 3.76 9.83
CA ILE A 116 -5.02 3.82 9.76
C ILE A 116 -4.68 4.72 8.56
N ASP A 117 -3.90 5.77 8.78
CA ASP A 117 -3.27 6.50 7.68
C ASP A 117 -2.02 5.74 7.25
N ILE A 118 -1.96 5.29 6.00
CA ILE A 118 -0.86 4.45 5.53
C ILE A 118 0.40 5.25 5.19
N ASP A 119 0.28 6.58 5.05
CA ASP A 119 1.44 7.44 4.81
C ASP A 119 2.04 8.00 6.11
N GLU A 120 1.27 7.98 7.20
CA GLU A 120 1.74 8.45 8.49
C GLU A 120 2.78 7.48 9.04
N ASP A 121 4.00 7.98 9.17
CA ASP A 121 5.19 7.25 9.63
C ASP A 121 5.52 5.99 8.81
N ALA A 122 5.10 5.82 7.55
CA ALA A 122 5.03 4.54 6.83
C ALA A 122 6.15 3.50 7.07
N LEU A 123 7.39 3.90 7.37
CA LEU A 123 8.44 3.06 7.94
C LEU A 123 9.13 3.73 9.14
N LYS A 124 9.69 2.93 10.05
CA LYS A 124 10.56 3.46 11.13
C LYS A 124 11.94 3.85 10.57
N PRO A 125 12.66 4.78 11.21
CA PRO A 125 14.06 5.05 10.85
C PRO A 125 14.90 3.75 10.88
N GLY A 126 15.74 3.53 9.87
CA GLY A 126 16.57 2.32 9.75
C GLY A 126 15.87 1.11 9.13
N GLU A 127 14.55 1.16 8.91
CA GLU A 127 13.82 0.00 8.37
C GLU A 127 14.15 -0.24 6.89
N LEU A 128 14.31 0.82 6.08
CA LEU A 128 14.74 0.68 4.67
C LEU A 128 16.13 0.07 4.56
N GLU A 129 17.05 0.54 5.40
CA GLU A 129 18.46 0.13 5.46
C GLU A 129 18.64 -1.33 5.89
N SER A 130 17.60 -1.93 6.49
CA SER A 130 17.61 -3.34 6.86
C SER A 130 17.43 -4.28 5.67
N ASP A 131 16.94 -3.80 4.52
CA ASP A 131 16.86 -4.59 3.29
C ASP A 131 18.24 -4.68 2.61
N PRO A 132 18.70 -5.89 2.24
CA PRO A 132 20.01 -6.06 1.61
C PRO A 132 20.16 -5.30 0.28
N ASP A 133 19.08 -5.04 -0.44
CA ASP A 133 19.14 -4.34 -1.72
C ASP A 133 19.09 -2.82 -1.56
N PHE A 134 18.92 -2.30 -0.34
CA PHE A 134 19.02 -0.87 -0.08
C PHE A 134 20.39 -0.30 -0.49
N VAL A 135 21.46 -1.07 -0.32
CA VAL A 135 22.83 -0.67 -0.71
C VAL A 135 22.99 -0.47 -2.22
N LEU A 136 22.08 -1.05 -3.02
CA LEU A 136 22.09 -0.92 -4.48
C LEU A 136 21.37 0.35 -4.96
N LEU A 137 20.70 1.09 -4.07
CA LEU A 137 20.02 2.33 -4.42
C LEU A 137 21.05 3.46 -4.64
N PRO A 138 21.01 4.12 -5.81
CA PRO A 138 21.79 5.35 -6.02
C PRO A 138 21.47 6.43 -4.97
N SER A 139 22.51 7.09 -4.47
CA SER A 139 22.39 8.24 -3.56
C SER A 139 23.08 9.48 -4.15
N SER A 140 22.38 10.62 -4.11
CA SER A 140 22.87 11.92 -4.60
C SER A 140 23.51 12.77 -3.50
N GLY A 141 24.05 12.13 -2.45
CA GLY A 141 24.58 12.80 -1.24
C GLY A 141 23.59 12.87 -0.07
N ALA A 142 22.37 12.35 -0.23
CA ALA A 142 21.41 12.09 0.84
C ALA A 142 20.84 10.68 0.71
N ALA A 143 20.53 10.04 1.84
CA ALA A 143 20.02 8.67 1.86
C ALA A 143 18.66 8.59 1.13
N PRO A 144 18.42 7.55 0.32
CA PRO A 144 17.13 7.32 -0.31
C PRO A 144 15.99 7.32 0.71
N ALA A 145 14.87 7.98 0.38
CA ALA A 145 13.76 8.19 1.29
C ALA A 145 12.40 8.10 0.59
N LEU A 146 11.40 7.72 1.37
CA LEU A 146 9.98 7.79 1.01
C LEU A 146 9.33 9.03 1.65
N TRP A 147 8.37 9.63 0.98
CA TRP A 147 7.60 10.76 1.49
C TRP A 147 6.11 10.43 1.55
N PRO A 148 5.33 11.07 2.44
CA PRO A 148 3.88 10.94 2.43
C PRO A 148 3.30 11.25 1.05
N GLY A 149 2.48 10.34 0.54
CA GLY A 149 1.88 10.44 -0.79
C GLY A 149 2.68 9.76 -1.93
N ASP A 150 3.90 9.26 -1.70
CA ASP A 150 4.72 8.60 -2.74
C ASP A 150 4.24 7.22 -3.20
N ARG A 151 3.01 6.85 -2.84
CA ARG A 151 2.37 5.63 -3.33
C ARG A 151 2.27 5.65 -4.84
N THR A 152 2.68 4.57 -5.47
CA THR A 152 2.60 4.41 -6.92
C THR A 152 1.15 4.23 -7.38
N TYR A 153 0.32 3.61 -6.54
CA TYR A 153 -1.06 3.27 -6.85
C TYR A 153 -1.99 3.75 -5.75
N LYS A 154 -3.24 4.02 -6.15
CA LYS A 154 -4.31 4.29 -5.18
C LYS A 154 -4.58 3.04 -4.34
N ALA A 155 -4.75 1.86 -4.96
CA ALA A 155 -5.06 0.60 -4.29
C ALA A 155 -3.78 -0.18 -3.89
N PRO A 156 -3.86 -1.13 -2.94
CA PRO A 156 -2.78 -2.09 -2.75
C PRO A 156 -2.52 -2.85 -4.05
N LEU A 157 -1.25 -3.15 -4.32
CA LEU A 157 -0.86 -3.92 -5.49
C LEU A 157 -1.26 -5.40 -5.35
N SER A 158 -1.20 -5.92 -4.13
CA SER A 158 -1.65 -7.27 -3.83
C SER A 158 -2.29 -7.36 -2.44
N ILE A 159 -3.17 -8.36 -2.32
CA ILE A 159 -3.76 -8.79 -1.05
C ILE A 159 -3.29 -10.23 -0.84
N GLN A 160 -2.53 -10.45 0.22
CA GLN A 160 -1.90 -11.73 0.53
C GLN A 160 -2.46 -12.29 1.84
N SER A 161 -2.20 -13.57 2.12
CA SER A 161 -2.43 -14.11 3.47
C SER A 161 -1.43 -13.52 4.46
N SER A 162 -1.93 -13.04 5.60
CA SER A 162 -1.08 -12.57 6.70
C SER A 162 -0.64 -13.76 7.57
N PRO A 163 0.55 -13.73 8.20
CA PRO A 163 0.97 -14.72 9.20
C PRO A 163 -0.02 -14.89 10.37
N ALA A 164 -0.81 -13.86 10.69
CA ALA A 164 -1.87 -13.90 11.69
C ALA A 164 -3.16 -14.58 11.19
N GLY A 165 -3.16 -15.15 9.97
CA GLY A 165 -4.26 -15.87 9.36
C GLY A 165 -5.35 -15.00 8.75
N GLY A 166 -5.16 -13.68 8.69
CA GLY A 166 -6.02 -12.72 7.97
C GLY A 166 -5.37 -12.25 6.67
N GLU A 167 -5.43 -10.95 6.40
CA GLU A 167 -5.00 -10.34 5.12
C GLU A 167 -3.79 -9.42 5.32
N ARG A 168 -2.87 -9.42 4.35
CA ARG A 168 -1.81 -8.43 4.19
C ARG A 168 -2.12 -7.59 2.96
N LEU A 169 -2.29 -6.29 3.15
CA LEU A 169 -2.42 -5.33 2.06
C LEU A 169 -1.04 -4.78 1.70
N VAL A 170 -0.60 -4.96 0.46
CA VAL A 170 0.74 -4.57 0.03
C VAL A 170 0.68 -3.31 -0.82
N PHE A 171 1.32 -2.24 -0.34
CA PHE A 171 1.42 -0.97 -1.05
C PHE A 171 2.85 -0.76 -1.55
N LEU A 172 2.94 -0.16 -2.74
CA LEU A 172 4.21 0.21 -3.34
C LEU A 172 4.45 1.70 -3.16
N TYR A 173 5.59 2.04 -2.56
CA TYR A 173 6.07 3.40 -2.37
C TYR A 173 7.27 3.64 -3.25
N ARG A 174 7.34 4.80 -3.89
CA ARG A 174 8.54 5.24 -4.62
C ARG A 174 9.60 5.68 -3.61
N LEU A 175 10.86 5.39 -3.92
CA LEU A 175 12.01 5.88 -3.17
C LEU A 175 12.72 6.93 -4.03
N SER A 176 12.83 8.13 -3.48
CA SER A 176 13.55 9.25 -4.09
C SER A 176 15.01 9.31 -3.63
N ALA A 177 15.90 9.90 -4.44
CA ALA A 177 17.33 10.07 -4.13
C ALA A 177 17.62 11.10 -3.00
N GLY A 178 16.94 10.97 -1.85
CA GLY A 178 17.15 11.76 -0.64
C GLY A 178 16.55 13.18 -0.65
N CYS A 179 15.77 13.54 -1.66
CA CYS A 179 14.95 14.74 -1.65
C CYS A 179 13.59 14.49 -2.31
N ARG A 180 12.53 15.17 -1.85
CA ARG A 180 11.14 14.91 -2.31
C ARG A 180 10.92 15.09 -3.81
N ALA A 181 11.67 16.00 -4.44
CA ALA A 181 11.57 16.27 -5.88
C ALA A 181 12.68 15.60 -6.70
N CYS A 182 13.52 14.77 -6.06
CA CYS A 182 14.60 14.06 -6.73
C CYS A 182 14.05 12.91 -7.58
N THR A 183 14.88 12.40 -8.49
CA THR A 183 14.53 11.21 -9.27
C THR A 183 14.21 10.03 -8.35
N ASP A 184 13.26 9.22 -8.79
CA ASP A 184 12.99 7.93 -8.16
C ASP A 184 14.21 7.01 -8.44
N VAL A 185 14.68 6.31 -7.41
CA VAL A 185 15.85 5.41 -7.42
C VAL A 185 15.50 3.97 -7.08
N GLY A 186 14.28 3.74 -6.60
CA GLY A 186 13.81 2.44 -6.16
C GLY A 186 12.35 2.47 -5.77
N ALA A 187 11.89 1.36 -5.22
CA ALA A 187 10.59 1.25 -4.59
C ALA A 187 10.67 0.43 -3.29
N ALA A 188 9.84 0.81 -2.33
CA ALA A 188 9.63 0.09 -1.08
C ALA A 188 8.26 -0.60 -1.10
N TRP A 189 8.26 -1.89 -0.81
CA TRP A 189 7.06 -2.70 -0.68
C TRP A 189 6.68 -2.78 0.78
N ILE A 190 5.54 -2.18 1.14
CA ILE A 190 5.11 -2.09 2.54
C ILE A 190 3.82 -2.89 2.71
N GLY A 191 3.88 -3.88 3.60
CA GLY A 191 2.75 -4.71 3.97
C GLY A 191 2.05 -4.17 5.22
N PHE A 192 0.72 -4.12 5.19
CA PHE A 192 -0.13 -3.81 6.34
C PHE A 192 -0.91 -5.07 6.71
N ASP A 193 -0.58 -5.64 7.87
CA ASP A 193 -1.09 -6.93 8.32
C ASP A 193 -2.35 -6.78 9.17
N PHE A 194 -3.36 -7.60 8.88
CA PHE A 194 -4.60 -7.72 9.63
C PHE A 194 -4.85 -9.18 9.98
N ASP A 195 -5.39 -9.43 11.17
CA ASP A 195 -5.89 -10.76 11.52
C ASP A 195 -7.29 -11.02 10.92
N ARG A 196 -7.83 -12.23 11.12
CA ARG A 196 -9.17 -12.63 10.62
C ARG A 196 -10.32 -11.73 11.10
N LYS A 197 -10.12 -11.00 12.19
CA LYS A 197 -11.10 -10.09 12.77
C LYS A 197 -10.93 -8.65 12.26
N GLY A 198 -9.98 -8.40 11.35
CA GLY A 198 -9.65 -7.07 10.85
C GLY A 198 -8.87 -6.23 11.88
N ARG A 199 -8.25 -6.85 12.88
CA ARG A 199 -7.37 -6.13 13.81
C ARG A 199 -6.00 -5.95 13.17
N PHE A 200 -5.53 -4.72 13.12
CA PHE A 200 -4.22 -4.37 12.61
C PHE A 200 -3.14 -4.95 13.52
N GLN A 201 -2.25 -5.73 12.92
CA GLN A 201 -1.12 -6.37 13.59
C GLN A 201 0.15 -5.53 13.46
N GLY A 202 0.20 -4.63 12.47
CA GLY A 202 1.33 -3.76 12.21
C GLY A 202 1.59 -3.61 10.72
N ARG A 203 2.54 -2.73 10.43
CA ARG A 203 3.12 -2.59 9.10
C ARG A 203 4.53 -3.16 9.10
N ARG A 204 5.04 -3.45 7.91
CA ARG A 204 6.39 -3.96 7.70
C ARG A 204 6.89 -3.64 6.31
N LEU A 205 8.16 -3.26 6.21
CA LEU A 205 8.91 -3.40 4.98
C LEU A 205 8.93 -4.88 4.60
N LEU A 206 8.52 -5.16 3.37
CA LEU A 206 8.59 -6.48 2.76
C LEU A 206 9.87 -6.61 1.96
N ARG A 207 10.17 -5.58 1.14
CA ARG A 207 11.40 -5.49 0.37
C ARG A 207 11.66 -4.11 -0.20
N VAL A 208 12.92 -3.85 -0.54
CA VAL A 208 13.37 -2.70 -1.36
C VAL A 208 13.79 -3.20 -2.73
N ASP A 209 13.27 -2.60 -3.80
CA ASP A 209 13.68 -2.92 -5.17
C ASP A 209 14.31 -1.69 -5.85
N PRO A 210 15.60 -1.73 -6.21
CA PRO A 210 16.27 -0.64 -6.93
C PRO A 210 15.72 -0.50 -8.36
N LEU A 211 15.50 0.75 -8.81
CA LEU A 211 15.12 1.01 -10.20
C LEU A 211 16.34 0.91 -11.11
N GLY A 212 16.15 0.34 -12.30
CA GLY A 212 17.20 0.18 -13.32
C GLY A 212 18.28 -0.87 -13.00
N ALA A 213 18.26 -1.47 -11.80
CA ALA A 213 19.12 -2.60 -11.47
C ALA A 213 18.51 -3.90 -12.00
N PHE A 214 19.01 -4.39 -13.12
CA PHE A 214 18.59 -5.67 -13.69
C PHE A 214 19.46 -6.81 -13.20
N THR A 215 18.88 -7.99 -13.12
CA THR A 215 19.63 -9.20 -12.76
C THR A 215 20.44 -9.65 -13.97
N ASP A 216 21.76 -9.74 -13.83
CA ASP A 216 22.63 -10.28 -14.87
C ASP A 216 22.43 -11.80 -15.00
N PRO A 217 21.95 -12.31 -16.15
CA PRO A 217 21.75 -13.74 -16.36
C PRO A 217 23.08 -14.54 -16.41
N ALA A 218 24.22 -13.88 -16.65
CA ALA A 218 25.52 -14.54 -16.65
C ALA A 218 26.03 -14.84 -15.22
N ALA A 219 25.54 -14.11 -14.22
CA ALA A 219 25.93 -14.31 -12.83
C ALA A 219 24.97 -15.28 -12.12
N PRO A 220 25.48 -16.32 -11.42
CA PRO A 220 24.61 -17.20 -10.66
C PRO A 220 23.99 -16.46 -9.48
N LEU A 221 22.69 -16.66 -9.29
CA LEU A 221 21.94 -16.13 -8.17
C LEU A 221 22.18 -17.00 -6.95
N ARG A 222 22.73 -16.42 -5.88
CA ARG A 222 23.12 -17.16 -4.68
C ARG A 222 22.17 -16.83 -3.53
N ALA A 223 21.69 -17.86 -2.84
CA ALA A 223 20.97 -17.71 -1.58
C ALA A 223 21.36 -18.81 -0.58
N LYS A 224 21.02 -18.57 0.68
CA LYS A 224 21.03 -19.61 1.72
C LYS A 224 19.63 -20.21 1.85
N VAL A 225 19.51 -21.43 2.37
CA VAL A 225 18.23 -22.01 2.76
C VAL A 225 17.48 -21.05 3.69
N GLY A 226 16.20 -20.82 3.41
CA GLY A 226 15.34 -19.85 4.06
C GLY A 226 15.45 -18.43 3.52
N GLY A 227 16.51 -18.11 2.74
CA GLY A 227 16.70 -16.83 2.08
C GLY A 227 15.83 -16.64 0.84
N GLU A 228 15.99 -15.49 0.20
CA GLU A 228 15.25 -15.12 -1.01
C GLU A 228 16.20 -14.85 -2.19
N VAL A 229 15.75 -15.19 -3.39
CA VAL A 229 16.38 -14.83 -4.67
C VAL A 229 15.40 -13.95 -5.45
N ARG A 230 15.91 -12.86 -6.02
CA ARG A 230 15.13 -11.94 -6.85
C ARG A 230 15.69 -11.86 -8.27
N VAL A 231 14.78 -11.96 -9.23
CA VAL A 231 15.06 -11.78 -10.67
C VAL A 231 14.37 -10.49 -11.13
N ARG A 232 15.15 -9.59 -11.71
CA ARG A 232 14.73 -8.27 -12.19
C ARG A 232 14.93 -8.18 -13.68
N LEU A 233 13.83 -8.09 -14.42
CA LEU A 233 13.82 -8.10 -15.88
C LEU A 233 13.23 -6.80 -16.42
N PRO A 234 13.87 -6.15 -17.40
CA PRO A 234 13.28 -4.98 -18.05
C PRO A 234 11.97 -5.35 -18.71
N SER A 235 10.91 -4.57 -18.49
CA SER A 235 9.58 -4.86 -19.02
C SER A 235 8.88 -3.58 -19.48
N ASP A 236 8.23 -3.64 -20.64
CA ASP A 236 7.39 -2.56 -21.17
C ASP A 236 5.96 -3.06 -21.32
N GLN A 237 5.17 -2.91 -20.26
CA GLN A 237 3.78 -3.34 -20.26
C GLN A 237 2.89 -2.54 -21.23
N ALA A 238 3.32 -1.35 -21.70
CA ALA A 238 2.56 -0.59 -22.70
C ALA A 238 2.52 -1.31 -24.05
N SER A 239 3.51 -2.17 -24.33
CA SER A 239 3.55 -3.03 -25.52
C SER A 239 2.58 -4.23 -25.48
N GLY A 240 1.94 -4.49 -24.33
CA GLY A 240 1.08 -5.67 -24.11
C GLY A 240 1.84 -6.99 -23.91
N SER A 241 3.17 -6.93 -23.79
CA SER A 241 4.03 -8.06 -23.46
C SER A 241 4.35 -8.13 -21.96
N ARG A 242 4.65 -9.34 -21.48
CA ARG A 242 5.11 -9.61 -20.11
C ARG A 242 6.11 -10.75 -20.06
N TRP A 243 6.91 -10.81 -19.01
CA TRP A 243 7.70 -12.00 -18.73
C TRP A 243 6.79 -13.09 -18.15
N LYS A 244 7.14 -14.33 -18.48
CA LYS A 244 6.53 -15.54 -17.99
C LYS A 244 7.60 -16.54 -17.65
N LEU A 245 7.48 -17.16 -16.49
CA LEU A 245 8.33 -18.29 -16.12
C LEU A 245 7.94 -19.50 -16.96
N GLU A 246 8.91 -20.04 -17.70
CA GLU A 246 8.76 -21.21 -18.54
C GLU A 246 9.29 -22.47 -17.87
N GLY A 247 8.64 -23.59 -18.16
CA GLY A 247 8.98 -24.89 -17.61
C GLY A 247 8.57 -25.03 -16.14
N GLN A 248 9.15 -26.04 -15.50
CA GLN A 248 8.99 -26.28 -14.07
C GLN A 248 10.39 -26.31 -13.45
N PRO A 249 10.86 -25.20 -12.85
CA PRO A 249 12.06 -25.26 -12.03
C PRO A 249 11.86 -26.27 -10.90
N ASP A 250 12.94 -26.66 -10.24
CA ASP A 250 12.83 -27.59 -9.12
C ASP A 250 12.13 -26.90 -7.93
N TRP A 251 10.81 -27.10 -7.85
CA TRP A 251 9.96 -26.54 -6.81
C TRP A 251 10.22 -27.14 -5.42
N THR A 252 11.05 -28.19 -5.33
CA THR A 252 11.55 -28.67 -4.04
C THR A 252 12.72 -27.83 -3.53
N LEU A 253 13.43 -27.12 -4.42
CA LEU A 253 14.52 -26.19 -4.09
C LEU A 253 14.02 -24.76 -3.90
N LEU A 254 13.06 -24.31 -4.70
CA LEU A 254 12.54 -22.94 -4.67
C LEU A 254 11.01 -22.90 -4.55
N ARG A 255 10.48 -21.83 -3.97
CA ARG A 255 9.07 -21.48 -4.04
C ARG A 255 8.92 -20.05 -4.53
N GLN A 256 8.19 -19.84 -5.63
CA GLN A 256 7.85 -18.49 -6.05
C GLN A 256 6.97 -17.81 -5.00
N THR A 257 7.41 -16.66 -4.51
CA THR A 257 6.71 -15.86 -3.49
C THR A 257 6.06 -14.62 -4.09
N ALA A 258 6.58 -14.10 -5.21
CA ALA A 258 6.02 -12.93 -5.87
C ALA A 258 6.35 -12.88 -7.37
N SER A 259 5.51 -12.17 -8.13
CA SER A 259 5.74 -11.74 -9.52
C SER A 259 4.99 -10.44 -9.71
N ASP A 260 5.75 -9.36 -9.85
CA ASP A 260 5.25 -8.00 -9.72
C ASP A 260 5.85 -7.08 -10.77
N TYR A 261 5.17 -5.97 -11.08
CA TYR A 261 5.68 -4.94 -11.98
C TYR A 261 5.96 -3.63 -11.23
N LEU A 262 7.17 -3.13 -11.39
CA LEU A 262 7.57 -1.79 -10.99
C LEU A 262 7.49 -0.87 -12.20
N PRO A 263 6.64 0.16 -12.18
CA PRO A 263 6.58 1.09 -13.29
C PRO A 263 7.88 1.91 -13.39
N PRO A 264 8.17 2.44 -14.58
CA PRO A 264 9.32 3.29 -14.81
C PRO A 264 9.30 4.56 -13.95
N SER A 265 10.48 5.10 -13.65
CA SER A 265 10.63 6.49 -13.21
C SER A 265 10.52 7.42 -14.42
N GLY A 266 9.36 8.07 -14.58
CA GLY A 266 9.13 9.08 -15.63
C GLY A 266 8.45 8.57 -16.90
N ARG A 267 8.12 9.50 -17.81
CA ARG A 267 7.23 9.27 -18.97
C ARG A 267 7.82 8.43 -20.12
N GLN A 268 9.11 8.08 -20.10
CA GLN A 268 9.80 7.46 -21.24
C GLN A 268 10.73 6.28 -20.89
N ALA A 269 10.73 5.78 -19.64
CA ALA A 269 11.51 4.59 -19.31
C ALA A 269 10.64 3.33 -19.42
N SER A 270 11.28 2.17 -19.64
CA SER A 270 10.63 0.87 -19.45
C SER A 270 10.60 0.56 -17.95
N GLY A 271 9.53 -0.09 -17.50
CA GLY A 271 9.45 -0.59 -16.13
C GLY A 271 10.26 -1.87 -15.96
N MET A 272 9.96 -2.58 -14.89
CA MET A 272 10.68 -3.79 -14.52
C MET A 272 9.72 -4.81 -13.94
N GLU A 273 9.83 -6.06 -14.38
CA GLU A 273 9.20 -7.18 -13.71
C GLU A 273 10.15 -7.77 -12.67
N VAL A 274 9.66 -7.91 -11.45
CA VAL A 274 10.38 -8.45 -10.30
C VAL A 274 9.75 -9.76 -9.90
N TRP A 275 10.54 -10.82 -9.91
CA TRP A 275 10.16 -12.16 -9.49
C TRP A 275 10.94 -12.53 -8.25
N ALA A 276 10.25 -13.01 -7.22
CA ALA A 276 10.87 -13.41 -5.96
C ALA A 276 10.64 -14.89 -5.67
N PHE A 277 11.68 -15.55 -5.17
CA PHE A 277 11.69 -16.98 -4.87
C PHE A 277 12.32 -17.22 -3.50
N GLN A 278 11.61 -17.94 -2.63
CA GLN A 278 12.19 -18.43 -1.39
C GLN A 278 13.01 -19.69 -1.65
N ALA A 279 14.24 -19.71 -1.13
CA ALA A 279 15.10 -20.88 -1.12
C ALA A 279 14.66 -21.86 -0.03
N LEU A 280 14.23 -23.06 -0.42
CA LEU A 280 13.69 -24.07 0.49
C LEU A 280 14.73 -25.12 0.90
N LYS A 281 15.62 -25.48 -0.02
CA LYS A 281 16.60 -26.55 0.17
C LYS A 281 17.87 -26.25 -0.62
N SER A 282 19.02 -26.71 -0.11
CA SER A 282 20.30 -26.58 -0.77
C SER A 282 20.33 -27.34 -2.10
N GLY A 283 20.90 -26.75 -3.14
CA GLY A 283 20.99 -27.34 -4.48
C GLY A 283 21.22 -26.30 -5.56
N THR A 284 21.10 -26.70 -6.82
CA THR A 284 21.15 -25.80 -7.98
C THR A 284 19.94 -26.04 -8.86
N THR A 285 19.32 -24.97 -9.33
CA THR A 285 18.21 -25.04 -10.29
C THR A 285 18.31 -23.90 -11.32
N GLU A 286 17.48 -23.96 -12.35
CA GLU A 286 17.42 -22.94 -13.39
C GLU A 286 16.04 -22.30 -13.44
N LEU A 287 16.00 -20.97 -13.58
CA LEU A 287 14.79 -20.22 -13.86
C LEU A 287 14.85 -19.72 -15.29
N ARG A 288 13.92 -20.19 -16.14
CA ARG A 288 13.80 -19.76 -17.53
C ARG A 288 12.61 -18.83 -17.67
N PHE A 289 12.81 -17.69 -18.30
CA PHE A 289 11.76 -16.72 -18.59
C PHE A 289 11.65 -16.48 -20.08
N ARG A 290 10.43 -16.24 -20.54
CA ARG A 290 10.11 -15.80 -21.90
C ARG A 290 9.27 -14.54 -21.86
N TYR A 291 9.59 -13.59 -22.73
CA TYR A 291 8.86 -12.34 -22.89
C TYR A 291 7.89 -12.48 -24.07
N GLU A 292 6.59 -12.58 -23.77
CA GLU A 292 5.55 -12.87 -24.75
C GLU A 292 4.40 -11.85 -24.67
N ARG A 293 3.75 -11.59 -25.82
CA ARG A 293 2.49 -10.84 -25.87
C ARG A 293 1.37 -11.61 -25.20
N ILE A 294 0.67 -10.95 -24.28
CA ILE A 294 -0.43 -11.56 -23.50
C ILE A 294 -1.55 -12.07 -24.42
N LEU A 295 -1.87 -11.32 -25.48
CA LEU A 295 -3.00 -11.61 -26.37
C LEU A 295 -2.62 -12.44 -27.62
N GLU A 296 -1.33 -12.61 -27.89
CA GLU A 296 -0.82 -13.31 -29.09
C GLU A 296 0.45 -14.13 -28.75
N PRO A 297 0.41 -15.06 -27.78
CA PRO A 297 1.61 -15.71 -27.24
C PRO A 297 2.41 -16.51 -28.28
N ASP A 298 1.74 -17.03 -29.31
CA ASP A 298 2.35 -17.88 -30.35
C ASP A 298 2.86 -17.10 -31.57
N LYS A 299 2.65 -15.78 -31.63
CA LYS A 299 3.12 -14.94 -32.76
C LYS A 299 4.53 -14.41 -32.55
N ASP A 300 5.09 -14.53 -31.35
CA ASP A 300 6.44 -14.08 -31.01
C ASP A 300 7.45 -15.22 -31.24
N ALA A 301 7.75 -15.52 -32.51
CA ALA A 301 8.78 -16.49 -32.92
C ALA A 301 10.19 -16.11 -32.43
N GLU A 302 10.40 -14.85 -32.04
CA GLU A 302 11.63 -14.29 -31.48
C GLU A 302 11.40 -13.68 -30.09
N ALA A 303 10.54 -14.30 -29.27
CA ALA A 303 10.34 -13.89 -27.89
C ALA A 303 11.69 -13.82 -27.14
N LYS A 304 11.96 -12.70 -26.47
CA LYS A 304 13.17 -12.56 -25.64
C LYS A 304 13.14 -13.64 -24.55
N THR A 305 14.27 -14.26 -24.26
CA THR A 305 14.39 -15.23 -23.18
C THR A 305 15.47 -14.80 -22.20
N ALA A 306 15.34 -15.26 -20.95
CA ALA A 306 16.36 -15.10 -19.92
C ALA A 306 16.47 -16.39 -19.13
N LEU A 307 17.70 -16.85 -18.88
CA LEU A 307 17.99 -18.04 -18.10
C LEU A 307 18.88 -17.66 -16.93
N PHE A 308 18.46 -18.02 -15.72
CA PHE A 308 19.21 -17.76 -14.50
C PHE A 308 19.54 -19.06 -13.80
N ARG A 309 20.82 -19.26 -13.50
CA ARG A 309 21.26 -20.32 -12.60
C ARG A 309 21.10 -19.86 -11.15
N VAL A 310 20.40 -20.65 -10.34
CA VAL A 310 20.20 -20.38 -8.92
C VAL A 310 20.94 -21.41 -8.09
N GLU A 311 21.77 -20.95 -7.16
CA GLU A 311 22.57 -21.76 -6.25
C GLU A 311 22.13 -21.51 -4.81
N VAL A 312 21.60 -22.54 -4.17
CA VAL A 312 21.17 -22.50 -2.77
C VAL A 312 22.18 -23.26 -1.91
N SER A 313 22.74 -22.55 -0.94
CA SER A 313 23.65 -23.09 0.08
C SER A 313 22.90 -23.39 1.38
N GLY A 314 23.40 -24.38 2.14
CA GLY A 314 22.84 -24.75 3.45
C GLY A 314 23.15 -23.75 4.56
#